data_AF-A0A2E6VRH5-F1
#
_entry.id   AF-A0A2E6VRH5-F1
#
_cell.length_a   1.000
_cell.length_b   1.000
_cell.length_c   1.000
_cell.angle_alpha   90.00
_cell.angle_beta   90.00
_cell.angle_gamma   90.00
#
_symmetry.space_group_name_H-M   'P 1'
#
loop_
_entity.id
_entity.type
_entity.pdbx_description
1 polymer ?
#
loop_
_entity_poly.entity_id
_entity_poly.type
_entity_poly.pdbx_seq_one_letter_code
_entity_poly.pdbx_strand_id
1 'polypeptide(L)'
;MATARETLVEEILALVASKPDNIAQDIEDLLKRYRVQTKPRTEIPEGMTARDALADRLVAMWRQGVLGDATQLGNLIDTFRMQHKKTGGGSQKSARKKVRPRESIMSEQLSAGESAHVPAPKLITSEQTPEEGERSRGPISSPVAGGPQVKKKTRSECPKCHSQGVVLARSYAGDDYFSCIYCGWQGYKPVEKPDFSVPVATQLLGQEGSGNK
;
A
#
# COMPACT_ATOMS: atom_id res chain seq x y z
N MET A 1 17.94 -5.70 14.79
CA MET A 1 17.09 -6.31 13.74
C MET A 1 17.54 -5.69 12.43
N ALA A 2 18.33 -6.41 11.63
CA ALA A 2 18.76 -5.90 10.33
C ALA A 2 17.54 -5.73 9.42
N THR A 3 17.54 -4.66 8.62
CA THR A 3 16.48 -4.42 7.65
C THR A 3 16.60 -5.39 6.47
N ALA A 4 15.52 -5.58 5.71
CA ALA A 4 15.54 -6.39 4.49
C ALA A 4 16.55 -5.90 3.44
N ARG A 5 17.01 -4.65 3.57
CA ARG A 5 18.02 -4.04 2.70
C ARG A 5 19.42 -4.39 3.14
N GLU A 6 19.71 -4.19 4.42
CA GLU A 6 21.00 -4.53 5.02
C GLU A 6 21.33 -6.01 4.82
N THR A 7 20.36 -6.88 5.09
CA THR A 7 20.51 -8.32 4.84
C THR A 7 20.77 -8.65 3.38
N LEU A 8 20.11 -7.97 2.42
CA LEU A 8 20.37 -8.17 1.00
C LEU A 8 21.80 -7.75 0.62
N VAL A 9 22.26 -6.59 1.12
CA VAL A 9 23.62 -6.08 0.88
C VAL A 9 24.65 -7.08 1.40
N GLU A 10 24.49 -7.56 2.64
CA GLU A 10 25.37 -8.55 3.25
C GLU A 10 25.40 -9.86 2.46
N GLU A 11 24.23 -10.39 2.06
CA GLU A 11 24.15 -11.63 1.28
C GLU A 11 24.80 -11.48 -0.10
N ILE A 12 24.61 -10.35 -0.78
CA ILE A 12 25.24 -10.08 -2.10
C ILE A 12 26.75 -9.96 -1.95
N LEU A 13 27.26 -9.25 -0.93
CA LEU A 13 28.70 -9.13 -0.70
C LEU A 13 29.33 -10.48 -0.36
N ALA A 14 28.64 -11.31 0.44
CA ALA A 14 29.06 -12.68 0.70
C ALA A 14 29.08 -13.53 -0.57
N LEU A 15 28.08 -13.36 -1.44
CA LEU A 15 28.01 -14.05 -2.73
C LEU A 15 29.18 -13.65 -3.64
N VAL A 16 29.47 -12.35 -3.77
CA VAL A 16 30.61 -11.83 -4.54
C VAL A 16 31.94 -12.35 -4.00
N ALA A 17 32.08 -12.42 -2.67
CA ALA A 17 33.28 -12.97 -2.03
C ALA A 17 33.48 -14.47 -2.34
N SER A 18 32.39 -15.23 -2.50
CA SER A 18 32.45 -16.66 -2.85
C SER A 18 32.81 -16.94 -4.32
N LYS A 19 32.82 -15.91 -5.18
CA LYS A 19 33.15 -16.00 -6.62
C LYS A 19 32.44 -17.15 -7.36
N PRO A 20 31.09 -17.16 -7.41
CA PRO A 20 30.35 -18.20 -8.09
C PRO A 20 30.54 -18.15 -9.61
N ASP A 21 30.44 -19.31 -10.25
CA ASP A 21 30.51 -19.43 -11.72
C ASP A 21 29.30 -18.77 -12.42
N ASN A 22 28.12 -18.80 -11.78
CA ASN A 22 26.86 -18.32 -12.35
C ASN A 22 26.17 -17.27 -11.47
N ILE A 23 26.86 -16.15 -11.23
CA ILE A 23 26.37 -15.10 -10.33
C ILE A 23 24.99 -14.54 -10.70
N ALA A 24 24.65 -14.48 -12.00
CA ALA A 24 23.38 -13.92 -12.44
C ALA A 24 22.20 -14.74 -11.91
N GLN A 25 22.31 -16.07 -12.01
CA GLN A 25 21.28 -16.98 -11.54
C GLN A 25 21.21 -17.02 -10.01
N ASP A 26 22.36 -16.93 -9.34
CA ASP A 26 22.42 -16.86 -7.88
C ASP A 26 21.78 -15.57 -7.34
N ILE A 27 21.99 -14.42 -8.01
CA ILE A 27 21.34 -13.15 -7.67
C ILE A 27 19.82 -13.26 -7.86
N GLU A 28 19.35 -13.86 -8.95
CA GLU A 28 17.93 -14.08 -9.19
C GLU A 28 17.30 -14.97 -8.11
N ASP A 29 17.97 -16.06 -7.73
CA ASP A 29 17.51 -16.98 -6.69
C ASP A 29 17.48 -16.33 -5.31
N LEU A 30 18.47 -15.50 -5.00
CA LEU A 30 18.51 -14.70 -3.79
C LEU A 30 17.32 -13.71 -3.75
N LEU A 31 17.04 -13.01 -4.85
CA LEU A 31 15.93 -12.06 -4.94
C LEU A 31 14.54 -12.72 -4.83
N LYS A 32 14.39 -14.03 -5.08
CA LYS A 32 13.12 -14.76 -4.86
C LYS A 32 12.70 -14.80 -3.38
N ARG A 33 13.66 -14.64 -2.45
CA ARG A 33 13.42 -14.56 -0.99
C ARG A 33 12.86 -13.21 -0.56
N TYR A 34 12.90 -12.21 -1.43
CA TYR A 34 12.46 -10.86 -1.14
C TYR A 34 11.25 -10.47 -2.00
N ARG A 35 10.39 -9.62 -1.45
CA ARG A 35 9.41 -8.85 -2.20
C ARG A 35 10.04 -7.52 -2.57
N VAL A 36 10.14 -7.27 -3.87
CA VAL A 36 10.70 -6.05 -4.44
C VAL A 36 9.56 -5.26 -5.06
N GLN A 37 9.41 -4.01 -4.65
CA GLN A 37 8.45 -3.05 -5.20
C GLN A 37 9.20 -1.82 -5.66
N THR A 38 8.80 -1.21 -6.77
CA THR A 38 9.39 0.05 -7.20
C THR A 38 8.90 1.23 -6.39
N LYS A 39 9.81 2.17 -6.15
CA LYS A 39 9.45 3.48 -5.61
C LYS A 39 8.93 4.36 -6.75
N PRO A 40 8.13 5.40 -6.43
CA PRO A 40 7.79 6.41 -7.42
C PRO A 40 9.09 7.01 -8.01
N ARG A 41 9.09 7.29 -9.32
CA ARG A 41 10.21 7.83 -10.12
C ARG A 41 11.30 6.83 -10.51
N THR A 42 11.15 5.54 -10.20
CA THR A 42 12.04 4.52 -10.77
C THR A 42 11.48 4.06 -12.11
N GLU A 43 12.20 4.36 -13.18
CA GLU A 43 11.88 3.88 -14.52
C GLU A 43 12.20 2.39 -14.64
N ILE A 44 11.20 1.59 -15.04
CA ILE A 44 11.34 0.17 -15.35
C ILE A 44 10.97 0.00 -16.82
N PRO A 45 11.73 -0.79 -17.59
CA PRO A 45 11.35 -1.17 -18.96
C PRO A 45 9.97 -1.82 -19.01
N GLU A 46 9.20 -1.55 -20.08
CA GLU A 46 7.91 -2.19 -20.31
C GLU A 46 8.07 -3.71 -20.41
N GLY A 47 7.22 -4.45 -19.69
CA GLY A 47 7.25 -5.92 -19.67
C GLY A 47 8.20 -6.56 -18.63
N MET A 48 8.99 -5.77 -17.89
CA MET A 48 9.84 -6.27 -16.81
C MET A 48 9.22 -6.07 -15.42
N THR A 49 9.45 -7.02 -14.51
CA THR A 49 9.06 -6.83 -13.11
C THR A 49 10.12 -6.02 -12.36
N ALA A 50 9.72 -5.43 -11.22
CA ALA A 50 10.64 -4.71 -10.33
C ALA A 50 11.81 -5.59 -9.85
N ARG A 51 11.59 -6.91 -9.74
CA ARG A 51 12.63 -7.85 -9.36
C ARG A 51 13.64 -8.04 -10.49
N ASP A 52 13.16 -8.26 -11.71
CA ASP A 52 14.01 -8.52 -12.88
C ASP A 52 14.88 -7.29 -13.17
N ALA A 53 14.29 -6.09 -13.09
CA ALA A 53 15.03 -4.84 -13.26
C ALA A 53 16.09 -4.61 -12.17
N LEU A 54 15.85 -5.07 -10.92
CA LEU A 54 16.87 -5.04 -9.87
C LEU A 54 17.97 -6.06 -10.15
N ALA A 55 17.62 -7.29 -10.57
CA ALA A 55 18.58 -8.33 -10.91
C ALA A 55 19.50 -7.89 -12.06
N ASP A 56 18.95 -7.37 -13.14
CA ASP A 56 19.71 -6.88 -14.30
C ASP A 56 20.69 -5.78 -13.92
N ARG A 57 20.28 -4.83 -13.06
CA ARG A 57 21.17 -3.76 -12.59
C ARG A 57 22.29 -4.28 -11.69
N LEU A 58 22.00 -5.26 -10.84
CA LEU A 58 23.02 -5.90 -10.00
C LEU A 58 24.03 -6.69 -10.86
N VAL A 59 23.57 -7.42 -11.86
CA VAL A 59 24.43 -8.12 -12.81
C VAL A 59 25.26 -7.14 -13.62
N ALA A 60 24.69 -6.01 -14.05
CA ALA A 60 25.40 -4.95 -14.73
C ALA A 60 26.52 -4.34 -13.84
N MET A 61 26.22 -4.03 -12.58
CA MET A 61 27.22 -3.55 -11.61
C MET A 61 28.35 -4.56 -11.37
N TRP A 62 28.02 -5.86 -11.34
CA TRP A 62 29.02 -6.91 -11.21
C TRP A 62 29.94 -7.00 -12.42
N ARG A 63 29.38 -6.96 -13.64
CA ARG A 63 30.17 -6.94 -14.88
C ARG A 63 31.10 -5.73 -14.96
N GLN A 64 30.71 -4.62 -14.35
CA GLN A 64 31.53 -3.41 -14.24
C GLN A 64 32.59 -3.49 -13.11
N GLY A 65 32.57 -4.53 -12.27
CA GLY A 65 33.48 -4.68 -11.13
C GLY A 65 33.16 -3.80 -9.92
N VAL A 66 31.97 -3.20 -9.87
CA VAL A 66 31.60 -2.19 -8.86
C VAL A 66 30.75 -2.78 -7.72
N LEU A 67 30.31 -4.04 -7.86
CA LEU A 67 29.43 -4.71 -6.89
C LEU A 67 30.05 -4.91 -5.49
N GLY A 68 31.37 -4.71 -5.32
CA GLY A 68 32.04 -4.79 -4.03
C GLY A 68 31.88 -3.56 -3.12
N ASP A 69 31.40 -2.43 -3.66
CA ASP A 69 31.16 -1.22 -2.88
C ASP A 69 29.77 -1.25 -2.21
N ALA A 70 29.76 -1.49 -0.89
CA ALA A 70 28.54 -1.53 -0.09
C ALA A 70 27.69 -0.25 -0.20
N THR A 71 28.32 0.92 -0.40
CA THR A 71 27.64 2.20 -0.46
C THR A 71 26.84 2.33 -1.75
N GLN A 72 27.45 1.98 -2.89
CA GLN A 72 26.79 2.02 -4.18
C GLN A 72 25.68 0.97 -4.29
N LEU A 73 25.94 -0.23 -3.76
CA LEU A 73 24.94 -1.29 -3.66
C LEU A 73 23.75 -0.85 -2.80
N GLY A 74 24.00 -0.22 -1.65
CA GLY A 74 22.97 0.35 -0.78
C GLY A 74 22.13 1.41 -1.49
N ASN A 75 22.77 2.36 -2.17
CA ASN A 75 22.09 3.42 -2.94
C ASN A 75 21.20 2.85 -4.06
N LEU A 76 21.67 1.81 -4.75
CA LEU A 76 20.90 1.14 -5.80
C LEU A 76 19.68 0.44 -5.20
N ILE A 77 19.87 -0.35 -4.15
CA ILE A 77 18.78 -1.06 -3.45
C ILE A 77 17.79 -0.05 -2.85
N ASP A 78 18.25 1.14 -2.47
CA ASP A 78 17.41 2.19 -1.91
C ASP A 78 16.36 2.74 -2.88
N THR A 79 16.58 2.60 -4.18
CA THR A 79 15.56 2.93 -5.20
C THR A 79 14.37 1.96 -5.18
N PHE A 80 14.53 0.79 -4.56
CA PHE A 80 13.47 -0.20 -4.42
C PHE A 80 12.99 -0.30 -2.97
N ARG A 81 11.71 -0.63 -2.81
CA ARG A 81 11.14 -0.99 -1.51
C ARG A 81 11.23 -2.49 -1.34
N MET A 82 11.95 -2.91 -0.31
CA MET A 82 12.22 -4.32 -0.01
C MET A 82 11.49 -4.78 1.23
N GLN A 83 10.97 -6.01 1.18
CA GLN A 83 10.42 -6.70 2.32
C GLN A 83 10.86 -8.16 2.27
N HIS A 84 11.23 -8.75 3.41
CA HIS A 84 11.41 -10.19 3.48
C HIS A 84 10.10 -10.86 3.10
N LYS A 85 10.15 -11.78 2.13
CA LYS A 85 9.07 -12.74 2.00
C LYS A 85 9.15 -13.54 3.29
N LYS A 86 8.14 -13.43 4.17
CA LYS A 86 8.01 -14.37 5.28
C LYS A 86 8.03 -15.74 4.62
N THR A 87 9.15 -16.44 4.71
CA THR A 87 9.24 -17.88 4.43
C THR A 87 8.11 -18.42 5.26
N GLY A 88 7.07 -18.91 4.57
CA GLY A 88 5.77 -19.10 5.19
C GLY A 88 6.00 -19.70 6.56
N GLY A 89 5.58 -19.00 7.61
CA GLY A 89 5.25 -19.67 8.85
C GLY A 89 4.23 -20.68 8.38
N GLY A 90 4.72 -21.88 8.07
CA GLY A 90 3.90 -23.01 7.74
C GLY A 90 2.90 -22.98 8.85
N SER A 91 1.65 -22.70 8.49
CA SER A 91 0.56 -22.84 9.42
C SER A 91 0.71 -24.28 9.87
N GLN A 92 1.34 -24.50 11.02
CA GLN A 92 1.20 -25.72 11.78
C GLN A 92 -0.28 -25.71 12.09
N LYS A 93 -1.06 -26.20 11.13
CA LYS A 93 -2.43 -26.60 11.32
C LYS A 93 -2.31 -27.62 12.43
N SER A 94 -2.57 -27.15 13.64
CA SER A 94 -2.80 -27.98 14.81
C SER A 94 -3.77 -29.06 14.34
N ALA A 95 -3.25 -30.27 14.20
CA ALA A 95 -4.01 -31.43 13.85
C ALA A 95 -4.88 -31.79 15.05
N ARG A 96 -6.05 -31.14 15.17
CA ARG A 96 -7.15 -31.61 16.01
C ARG A 96 -8.43 -31.74 15.19
N LYS A 97 -8.43 -32.79 14.37
CA LYS A 97 -9.42 -33.87 14.36
C LYS A 97 -10.71 -33.59 15.16
N LYS A 98 -11.81 -33.30 14.47
CA LYS A 98 -13.08 -34.03 14.62
C LYS A 98 -13.95 -33.85 13.37
N VAL A 99 -13.79 -34.82 12.48
CA VAL A 99 -14.72 -35.13 11.39
C VAL A 99 -16.05 -35.52 12.02
N ARG A 100 -17.14 -34.84 11.66
CA ARG A 100 -18.52 -35.35 11.79
C ARG A 100 -18.97 -35.85 10.43
N PRO A 101 -19.74 -36.95 10.37
CA PRO A 101 -20.16 -37.58 9.12
C PRO A 101 -21.17 -36.69 8.39
N ARG A 102 -21.00 -36.63 7.06
CA ARG A 102 -21.85 -35.91 6.10
C ARG A 102 -22.82 -36.94 5.51
N GLU A 103 -24.12 -36.77 5.74
CA GLU A 103 -25.15 -37.48 5.00
C GLU A 103 -25.22 -36.96 3.57
N SER A 104 -25.36 -37.91 2.65
CA SER A 104 -25.47 -37.76 1.22
C SER A 104 -26.87 -37.29 0.82
N ILE A 105 -26.95 -36.27 -0.03
CA ILE A 105 -28.10 -36.10 -0.92
C ILE A 105 -27.55 -35.76 -2.31
N MET A 106 -27.73 -36.72 -3.23
CA MET A 106 -27.57 -36.58 -4.67
C MET A 106 -28.72 -35.76 -5.26
N SER A 107 -28.44 -35.00 -6.31
CA SER A 107 -29.30 -34.69 -7.48
C SER A 107 -28.44 -33.81 -8.41
N GLU A 108 -27.82 -34.33 -9.47
CA GLU A 108 -28.34 -34.44 -10.85
C GLU A 108 -28.98 -33.16 -11.41
N GLN A 109 -28.33 -32.57 -12.42
CA GLN A 109 -28.86 -32.02 -13.70
C GLN A 109 -27.81 -31.06 -14.28
N LEU A 110 -27.08 -31.47 -15.32
CA LEU A 110 -27.36 -31.17 -16.74
C LEU A 110 -27.49 -29.67 -17.03
N SER A 111 -26.54 -29.09 -17.77
CA SER A 111 -26.71 -28.75 -19.19
C SER A 111 -25.66 -27.73 -19.65
N ALA A 112 -25.10 -28.01 -20.82
CA ALA A 112 -24.31 -27.12 -21.64
C ALA A 112 -25.10 -25.86 -22.05
N GLY A 113 -24.38 -24.77 -22.33
CA GLY A 113 -24.90 -23.54 -22.88
C GLY A 113 -23.89 -22.41 -22.64
N GLU A 114 -22.91 -22.23 -23.52
CA GLU A 114 -23.01 -21.45 -24.77
C GLU A 114 -22.50 -20.02 -24.57
N SER A 115 -21.73 -19.62 -25.56
CA SER A 115 -20.83 -18.48 -25.63
C SER A 115 -21.61 -17.18 -25.83
N ALA A 116 -21.34 -16.17 -25.01
CA ALA A 116 -21.78 -14.80 -25.28
C ALA A 116 -20.61 -13.82 -25.16
N HIS A 117 -20.09 -13.54 -26.35
CA HIS A 117 -19.31 -12.40 -26.77
C HIS A 117 -19.66 -11.10 -26.00
N VAL A 118 -18.71 -10.53 -25.25
CA VAL A 118 -18.82 -9.15 -24.75
C VAL A 118 -17.95 -8.26 -25.64
N PRO A 119 -18.51 -7.30 -26.39
CA PRO A 119 -17.73 -6.37 -27.19
C PRO A 119 -16.99 -5.35 -26.32
N ALA A 120 -15.77 -5.05 -26.74
CA ALA A 120 -14.84 -4.11 -26.13
C ALA A 120 -15.43 -2.68 -26.00
N PRO A 121 -15.23 -2.01 -24.86
CA PRO A 121 -15.44 -0.57 -24.77
C PRO A 121 -14.30 0.18 -25.47
N LYS A 122 -14.72 1.14 -26.30
CA LYS A 122 -13.94 1.95 -27.22
C LYS A 122 -12.87 2.79 -26.52
N LEU A 123 -11.73 2.92 -27.19
CA LEU A 123 -10.73 3.97 -26.99
C LEU A 123 -11.43 5.34 -26.91
N ILE A 124 -11.22 6.06 -25.81
CA ILE A 124 -11.35 7.51 -25.77
C ILE A 124 -9.93 8.05 -25.64
N THR A 125 -9.38 8.44 -26.79
CA THR A 125 -8.24 9.32 -26.92
C THR A 125 -8.69 10.71 -26.49
N SER A 126 -8.02 11.28 -25.49
CA SER A 126 -8.09 12.72 -25.23
C SER A 126 -6.69 13.16 -24.80
N GLU A 127 -5.93 13.55 -25.82
CA GLU A 127 -4.82 14.49 -25.71
C GLU A 127 -5.37 15.80 -25.13
N GLN A 128 -4.70 16.33 -24.09
CA GLN A 128 -4.47 17.76 -23.84
C GLN A 128 -3.70 17.95 -22.53
N THR A 129 -2.38 18.04 -22.64
CA THR A 129 -1.51 18.95 -21.88
C THR A 129 -1.61 20.36 -22.51
N PRO A 130 -1.00 21.42 -21.93
CA PRO A 130 -0.64 21.75 -20.54
C PRO A 130 -1.24 23.12 -20.13
N GLU A 131 -1.21 23.54 -18.86
CA GLU A 131 -1.03 24.97 -18.53
C GLU A 131 -0.33 25.15 -17.17
N GLU A 132 0.73 25.95 -17.24
CA GLU A 132 1.56 26.47 -16.17
C GLU A 132 0.79 27.42 -15.25
N GLY A 133 1.26 27.55 -14.01
CA GLY A 133 0.71 28.49 -13.05
C GLY A 133 1.60 28.65 -11.83
N GLU A 134 2.80 29.17 -12.04
CA GLU A 134 3.64 29.75 -10.99
C GLU A 134 2.87 30.79 -10.18
N ARG A 135 2.75 30.59 -8.86
CA ARG A 135 2.57 31.69 -7.91
C ARG A 135 3.41 31.47 -6.66
N SER A 136 4.56 32.14 -6.69
CA SER A 136 5.37 32.59 -5.56
C SER A 136 4.52 33.10 -4.39
N ARG A 137 4.77 32.56 -3.20
CA ARG A 137 4.56 33.27 -1.92
C ARG A 137 5.76 32.99 -1.01
N GLY A 138 6.37 34.09 -0.55
CA GLY A 138 7.61 34.13 0.20
C GLY A 138 7.52 33.58 1.64
N PRO A 139 8.60 33.77 2.43
CA PRO A 139 8.81 33.09 3.69
C PRO A 139 8.08 33.80 4.83
N ILE A 140 7.38 33.04 5.68
CA ILE A 140 6.85 33.55 6.95
C ILE A 140 7.38 32.67 8.07
N SER A 141 8.07 33.34 8.98
CA SER A 141 8.68 32.91 10.21
C SER A 141 7.77 32.07 11.12
N SER A 142 8.38 31.07 11.76
CA SER A 142 7.88 30.29 12.88
C SER A 142 7.47 31.12 14.09
N PRO A 143 6.48 30.66 14.87
CA PRO A 143 6.51 30.70 16.32
C PRO A 143 6.56 29.29 16.93
N VAL A 144 7.43 29.17 17.92
CA VAL A 144 7.65 28.01 18.79
C VAL A 144 6.53 27.93 19.84
N ALA A 145 6.13 26.69 20.15
CA ALA A 145 5.34 26.24 21.31
C ALA A 145 3.84 26.64 21.37
N GLY A 146 2.99 25.61 21.49
CA GLY A 146 1.55 25.72 21.66
C GLY A 146 0.81 25.05 20.50
N GLY A 147 0.39 23.80 20.70
CA GLY A 147 -0.22 22.97 19.67
C GLY A 147 -1.41 23.62 18.96
N PRO A 148 -1.63 23.31 17.68
CA PRO A 148 -2.63 24.03 16.89
C PRO A 148 -4.06 23.67 17.31
N GLN A 149 -4.77 24.63 17.90
CA GLN A 149 -6.23 24.67 17.85
C GLN A 149 -6.66 25.02 16.42
N VAL A 150 -6.78 24.00 15.57
CA VAL A 150 -7.25 24.21 14.20
C VAL A 150 -8.77 24.38 14.22
N LYS A 151 -9.20 25.63 14.03
CA LYS A 151 -10.56 26.01 13.66
C LYS A 151 -11.01 25.16 12.47
N LYS A 152 -12.05 24.34 12.68
CA LYS A 152 -12.91 23.66 11.70
C LYS A 152 -12.31 23.57 10.28
N LYS A 153 -11.24 22.79 10.11
CA LYS A 153 -10.86 22.28 8.79
C LYS A 153 -12.00 21.35 8.37
N THR A 154 -12.59 21.65 7.22
CA THR A 154 -13.71 20.89 6.63
C THR A 154 -13.44 19.39 6.77
N ARG A 155 -14.38 18.67 7.39
CA ARG A 155 -14.31 17.22 7.72
C ARG A 155 -14.00 16.32 6.50
N SER A 156 -13.96 16.89 5.30
CA SER A 156 -13.76 16.23 4.00
C SER A 156 -12.30 16.14 3.54
N GLU A 157 -11.34 16.82 4.18
CA GLU A 157 -9.95 16.85 3.70
C GLU A 157 -9.03 15.94 4.52
N CYS A 158 -8.25 15.09 3.83
CA CYS A 158 -7.32 14.18 4.49
C CYS A 158 -6.16 14.94 5.13
N PRO A 159 -5.85 14.75 6.43
CA PRO A 159 -4.77 15.48 7.10
C PRO A 159 -3.37 15.06 6.64
N LYS A 160 -3.23 13.90 5.99
CA LYS A 160 -1.93 13.37 5.55
C LYS A 160 -1.55 13.80 4.13
N CYS A 161 -2.52 13.89 3.23
CA CYS A 161 -2.28 14.12 1.79
C CYS A 161 -3.14 15.23 1.20
N HIS A 162 -3.98 15.89 2.00
CA HIS A 162 -4.83 17.00 1.59
C HIS A 162 -5.85 16.70 0.48
N SER A 163 -6.07 15.42 0.17
CA SER A 163 -7.10 14.99 -0.77
C SER A 163 -8.50 15.09 -0.17
N GLN A 164 -9.51 15.33 -1.01
CA GLN A 164 -10.93 15.32 -0.61
C GLN A 164 -11.55 13.90 -0.51
N GLY A 165 -10.76 12.84 -0.75
CA GLY A 165 -11.22 11.45 -0.75
C GLY A 165 -11.34 10.80 0.64
N VAL A 166 -11.84 11.52 1.63
CA VAL A 166 -12.08 10.98 2.98
C VAL A 166 -13.50 10.43 3.06
N VAL A 167 -13.64 9.14 3.34
CA VAL A 167 -14.93 8.44 3.49
C VAL A 167 -15.10 7.88 4.90
N LEU A 168 -16.35 7.87 5.38
CA LEU A 168 -16.71 7.22 6.63
C LEU A 168 -16.89 5.72 6.38
N ALA A 169 -16.21 4.89 7.16
CA ALA A 169 -16.27 3.44 7.12
C ALA A 169 -16.60 2.89 8.51
N ARG A 170 -17.19 1.70 8.55
CA ARG A 170 -17.57 1.02 9.79
C ARG A 170 -16.74 -0.24 9.98
N SER A 171 -16.13 -0.38 11.15
CA SER A 171 -15.36 -1.57 11.48
C SER A 171 -16.27 -2.74 11.85
N TYR A 172 -15.75 -3.96 11.81
CA TYR A 172 -16.47 -5.15 12.28
C TYR A 172 -16.83 -5.09 13.77
N ALA A 173 -16.12 -4.27 14.55
CA ALA A 173 -16.41 -4.03 15.97
C ALA A 173 -17.56 -3.03 16.18
N GLY A 174 -18.10 -2.44 15.10
CA GLY A 174 -19.20 -1.48 15.13
C GLY A 174 -18.76 -0.01 15.21
N ASP A 175 -17.46 0.26 15.39
CA ASP A 175 -16.90 1.61 15.45
C ASP A 175 -16.81 2.26 14.08
N ASP A 176 -17.22 3.52 13.99
CA ASP A 176 -17.09 4.35 12.79
C ASP A 176 -15.73 5.06 12.75
N TYR A 177 -15.06 5.02 11.61
CA TYR A 177 -13.79 5.67 11.36
C TYR A 177 -13.73 6.31 9.98
N PHE A 178 -12.97 7.38 9.85
CA PHE A 178 -12.67 8.01 8.57
C PHE A 178 -11.50 7.29 7.92
N SER A 179 -11.58 7.06 6.61
CA SER A 179 -10.49 6.51 5.79
C SER A 179 -10.26 7.35 4.54
N CYS A 180 -9.01 7.60 4.20
CA CYS A 180 -8.64 8.25 2.94
C CYS A 180 -8.40 7.20 1.86
N ILE A 181 -9.13 7.29 0.75
CA ILE A 181 -9.03 6.36 -0.38
C ILE A 181 -7.64 6.41 -1.03
N TYR A 182 -7.00 7.59 -1.06
CA TYR A 182 -5.75 7.80 -1.78
C TYR A 182 -4.51 7.38 -0.99
N CYS A 183 -4.44 7.69 0.31
CA CYS A 183 -3.23 7.46 1.11
C CYS A 183 -3.41 6.43 2.24
N GLY A 184 -4.61 5.87 2.39
CA GLY A 184 -4.93 4.89 3.41
C GLY A 184 -4.90 5.42 4.85
N TRP A 185 -4.89 6.75 5.03
CA TRP A 185 -4.99 7.35 6.36
C TRP A 185 -6.30 6.93 7.02
N GLN A 186 -6.25 6.58 8.30
CA GLN A 186 -7.42 6.21 9.10
C GLN A 186 -7.46 7.05 10.37
N GLY A 187 -8.64 7.54 10.75
CA GLY A 187 -8.88 8.28 11.98
C GLY A 187 -10.23 7.94 12.58
N TYR A 188 -10.26 7.51 13.83
CA TYR A 188 -11.50 7.15 14.51
C TYR A 188 -12.35 8.39 14.77
N LYS A 189 -13.67 8.30 14.54
CA LYS A 189 -14.59 9.36 14.92
C LYS A 189 -14.54 9.44 16.46
N PRO A 190 -14.26 10.61 17.06
CA PRO A 190 -14.41 10.74 18.51
C PRO A 190 -15.85 10.41 18.85
N VAL A 191 -16.05 9.47 19.78
CA VAL A 191 -17.37 9.13 20.30
C VAL A 191 -17.95 10.43 20.85
N GLU A 192 -18.91 11.00 20.13
CA GLU A 192 -19.67 12.16 20.59
C GLU A 192 -20.35 11.68 21.87
N LYS A 193 -19.80 12.06 23.02
CA LYS A 193 -20.44 11.81 24.31
C LYS A 193 -21.82 12.46 24.18
N PRO A 194 -22.93 11.74 24.40
CA PRO A 194 -24.24 12.34 24.33
C PRO A 194 -24.25 13.50 25.31
N ASP A 195 -24.45 14.71 24.79
CA ASP A 195 -24.67 15.89 25.61
C ASP A 195 -26.01 15.68 26.33
N PHE A 196 -25.95 15.20 27.57
CA PHE A 196 -27.11 14.99 28.44
C PHE A 196 -27.85 16.31 28.79
N SER A 197 -27.40 17.45 28.25
CA SER A 197 -28.09 18.74 28.36
C SER A 197 -29.25 18.90 27.38
N VAL A 198 -29.35 18.05 26.35
CA VAL A 198 -30.52 18.03 25.46
C VAL A 198 -31.60 17.16 26.12
N PRO A 199 -32.78 17.71 26.48
CA PRO A 199 -33.82 16.92 27.10
C PRO A 199 -34.21 15.77 26.17
N VAL A 200 -34.22 14.55 26.71
CA VAL A 200 -34.46 13.27 26.00
C VAL A 200 -35.68 13.33 25.06
N ALA A 201 -36.67 14.15 25.40
CA ALA A 201 -37.85 14.40 24.59
C ALA A 201 -37.51 14.95 23.18
N THR A 202 -36.54 15.85 23.05
CA THR A 202 -36.18 16.48 21.76
C THR A 202 -35.50 15.47 20.82
N GLN A 203 -34.75 14.52 21.38
CA GLN A 203 -34.07 13.47 20.62
C GLN A 203 -35.03 12.38 20.13
N LEU A 204 -36.12 12.11 20.87
CA LEU A 204 -37.17 11.17 20.48
C LEU A 204 -38.17 11.76 19.46
N LEU A 205 -38.29 13.09 19.40
CA LEU A 205 -39.23 13.79 18.50
C LEU A 205 -38.63 14.17 17.14
N GLY A 206 -37.34 13.89 16.88
CA GLY A 206 -36.72 14.11 15.56
C GLY A 206 -36.70 15.56 15.07
N GLN A 207 -36.91 16.54 15.96
CA GLN A 207 -36.86 17.96 15.63
C GLN A 207 -35.41 18.47 15.73
N GLU A 208 -34.54 18.01 14.83
CA GLU A 208 -33.28 18.69 14.59
C GLU A 208 -33.59 19.99 13.83
N GLY A 209 -33.50 21.11 14.55
CA GLY A 209 -33.96 22.42 14.11
C GLY A 209 -33.34 22.87 12.78
N SER A 210 -34.22 23.07 11.79
CA SER A 210 -34.01 24.01 10.68
C SER A 210 -33.97 25.44 11.24
N GLY A 211 -32.82 25.81 11.82
CA GLY A 211 -32.54 27.14 12.33
C GLY A 211 -31.73 27.93 11.31
N ASN A 212 -32.42 28.50 10.33
CA ASN A 212 -31.88 29.46 9.37
C ASN A 212 -31.42 30.72 10.13
N LYS A 213 -30.12 31.04 10.11
CA LYS A 213 -29.56 32.40 10.26
C LYS A 213 -28.09 32.43 9.89
#